data_AF-A0A966RGH5-F1
#
_entry.id   AF-A0A966RGH5-F1
#
_cell.length_a   1.000
_cell.length_b   1.000
_cell.length_c   1.000
_cell.angle_alpha   90.00
_cell.angle_beta   90.00
_cell.angle_gamma   90.00
#
_symmetry.space_group_name_H-M   'P 1'
#
loop_
_entity.id
_entity.type
_entity.pdbx_description
1 polymer ?
#
loop_
_entity_poly.entity_id
_entity_poly.type
_entity_poly.pdbx_seq_one_letter_code
_entity_poly.pdbx_strand_id
1 'polypeptide(L)'
;MITKGFGADFDGDAMQYHVPSTDDAAKEAVEKMLPSKNLFAASTFRAHYVPNKDYQTGLYLASSRINKKAKPRVFRSKQDAMQAYRRGEIEVDTPVHIVEDNT
;
A
#
# COMPACT_ATOMS: atom_id res chain seq x y z
N MET A 1 -1.85 5.68 7.30
CA MET A 1 -0.38 5.56 7.14
C MET A 1 0.40 6.74 7.70
N ILE A 2 -0.20 7.93 7.86
CA ILE A 2 0.54 9.11 8.34
C ILE A 2 0.81 9.15 9.84
N THR A 3 0.05 8.41 10.63
CA THR A 3 0.08 8.42 12.11
C THR A 3 1.49 8.21 12.67
N LYS A 4 2.25 7.27 12.12
CA LYS A 4 3.64 7.00 12.53
C LYS A 4 4.59 8.18 12.31
N GLY A 5 4.37 8.99 11.27
CA GLY A 5 5.18 10.19 11.00
C GLY A 5 4.94 11.29 12.04
N PHE A 6 3.73 11.34 12.62
CA PHE A 6 3.36 12.25 13.70
C PHE A 6 3.62 11.66 15.11
N GLY A 7 4.05 10.40 15.19
CA GLY A 7 4.18 9.69 16.46
C GLY A 7 2.84 9.44 17.17
N ALA A 8 1.72 9.60 16.45
CA ALA A 8 0.37 9.56 17.01
C ALA A 8 -0.27 8.17 16.86
N ASP A 9 -1.21 7.86 17.74
CA ASP A 9 -2.14 6.74 17.60
C ASP A 9 -3.62 7.17 17.72
N PHE A 10 -4.52 6.24 18.04
CA PHE A 10 -5.97 6.49 18.08
C PHE A 10 -6.55 6.26 19.48
N ASP A 11 -5.77 6.47 20.55
CA ASP A 11 -6.20 6.29 21.93
C ASP A 11 -6.66 7.59 22.63
N GLY A 12 -6.49 8.75 21.99
CA GLY A 12 -6.85 10.05 22.54
C GLY A 12 -5.87 11.19 22.25
N ASP A 13 -4.81 10.95 21.46
CA ASP A 13 -3.86 11.98 21.05
C ASP A 13 -4.53 13.24 20.48
N ALA A 14 -4.12 14.40 20.99
CA ALA A 14 -4.57 15.71 20.53
C ALA A 14 -3.60 16.29 19.49
N MET A 15 -4.14 16.86 18.41
CA MET A 15 -3.36 17.58 17.40
C MET A 15 -3.82 19.03 17.26
N GLN A 16 -2.88 19.94 17.05
CA GLN A 16 -3.15 21.35 16.82
C GLN A 16 -3.28 21.63 15.32
N TYR A 17 -4.27 22.43 14.95
CA TYR A 17 -4.53 22.83 13.57
C TYR A 17 -4.24 24.33 13.40
N HIS A 18 -3.54 24.66 12.31
CA HIS A 18 -3.19 26.03 11.95
C HIS A 18 -3.58 26.28 10.49
N VAL A 19 -4.02 27.50 10.20
CA VAL A 19 -4.38 27.93 8.84
C VAL A 19 -3.38 28.98 8.36
N PRO A 20 -2.67 28.75 7.24
CA PRO A 20 -1.81 29.78 6.64
C PRO A 20 -2.64 31.00 6.24
N SER A 21 -2.21 32.20 6.66
CA SER A 21 -2.98 33.42 6.44
C SER A 21 -2.58 34.20 5.18
N THR A 22 -1.45 33.88 4.56
CA THR A 22 -0.95 34.54 3.34
C THR A 22 -0.90 33.55 2.18
N ASP A 23 -1.07 34.06 0.96
CA ASP A 23 -1.01 33.23 -0.25
C ASP A 23 0.35 32.55 -0.41
N ASP A 24 1.43 33.24 -0.07
CA ASP A 24 2.78 32.68 -0.10
C ASP A 24 2.95 31.53 0.90
N ALA A 25 2.41 31.67 2.12
CA ALA A 25 2.48 30.60 3.13
C ALA A 25 1.60 29.40 2.75
N ALA A 26 0.43 29.65 2.14
CA ALA A 26 -0.42 28.58 1.62
C ALA A 26 0.28 27.82 0.50
N LYS A 27 0.94 28.54 -0.43
CA LYS A 27 1.70 27.94 -1.52
C LYS A 27 2.87 27.10 -1.00
N GLU A 28 3.64 27.61 -0.04
CA GLU A 28 4.74 26.86 0.56
C GLU A 28 4.26 25.60 1.29
N ALA A 29 3.15 25.68 2.02
CA ALA A 29 2.57 24.52 2.69
C ALA A 29 2.21 23.40 1.70
N VAL A 30 1.61 23.77 0.57
CA VAL A 30 1.28 22.82 -0.52
C VAL A 30 2.54 22.27 -1.19
N GLU A 31 3.54 23.11 -1.45
CA GLU A 31 4.73 22.69 -2.17
C GLU A 31 5.69 21.83 -1.35
N LYS A 32 5.84 22.12 -0.04
CA LYS A 32 6.88 21.51 0.81
C LYS A 32 6.35 20.72 1.99
N MET A 33 5.22 21.13 2.59
CA MET A 33 4.76 20.57 3.88
C MET A 33 3.75 19.43 3.72
N LEU A 34 3.28 19.13 2.50
CA LEU A 34 2.38 18.00 2.29
C LEU A 34 3.03 16.66 2.65
N PRO A 35 2.29 15.72 3.25
CA PRO A 35 2.81 14.38 3.56
C PRO A 35 3.37 13.64 2.35
N SER A 36 2.82 13.87 1.15
CA SER A 36 3.30 13.29 -0.11
C SER A 36 4.70 13.77 -0.51
N LYS A 37 5.15 14.91 0.02
CA LYS A 37 6.49 15.47 -0.20
C LYS A 37 7.52 14.99 0.83
N ASN A 38 7.05 14.43 1.95
CA ASN A 38 7.90 14.03 3.07
C ASN A 38 8.03 12.51 3.20
N LEU A 39 8.11 11.72 2.11
CA LEU A 39 8.02 10.24 2.21
C LEU A 39 9.19 9.54 2.93
N PHE A 40 10.37 10.18 2.93
CA PHE A 40 11.61 9.64 3.49
C PHE A 40 12.00 10.39 4.76
N ALA A 41 12.49 9.67 5.75
CA ALA A 41 13.01 10.30 6.96
C ALA A 41 14.30 11.05 6.63
N ALA A 42 14.37 12.36 6.89
CA ALA A 42 15.53 13.18 6.56
C ALA A 42 16.85 12.70 7.19
N SER A 43 16.77 12.04 8.34
CA SER A 43 17.95 11.55 9.07
C SER A 43 18.53 10.24 8.52
N THR A 44 17.69 9.35 7.99
CA THR A 44 18.09 7.97 7.63
C THR A 44 17.84 7.64 6.16
N PHE A 45 17.20 8.54 5.41
CA PHE A 45 16.76 8.34 4.02
C PHE A 45 15.93 7.07 3.79
N ARG A 46 15.32 6.53 4.86
CA ARG A 46 14.42 5.38 4.77
C ARG A 46 12.98 5.85 4.65
N ALA A 47 12.17 5.12 3.89
CA ALA A 47 10.75 5.37 3.80
C ALA A 47 10.10 5.09 5.16
N HIS A 48 9.35 6.05 5.71
CA HIS A 48 8.66 5.88 6.99
C HIS A 48 7.16 5.63 6.85
N TYR A 49 6.57 5.90 5.68
CA TYR A 49 5.19 5.52 5.33
C TYR A 49 5.12 4.11 4.74
N VAL A 50 5.60 3.12 5.49
CA VAL A 50 5.47 1.71 5.12
C VAL A 50 4.15 1.14 5.66
N PRO A 51 3.45 0.26 4.92
CA PRO A 51 2.32 -0.48 5.47
C PRO A 51 2.76 -1.19 6.75
N ASN A 52 1.97 -1.10 7.83
CA ASN A 52 2.28 -1.69 9.12
C ASN A 52 1.09 -2.47 9.69
N LYS A 53 1.35 -3.27 10.74
CA LYS A 53 0.34 -4.04 11.49
C LYS A 53 -0.50 -4.89 10.53
N ASP A 54 -1.82 -4.73 10.55
CA ASP A 54 -2.78 -5.58 9.82
C ASP A 54 -2.56 -5.59 8.31
N TYR A 55 -2.05 -4.49 7.74
CA TYR A 55 -1.71 -4.45 6.31
C TYR A 55 -0.60 -5.43 5.96
N GLN A 56 0.42 -5.55 6.83
CA GLN A 56 1.51 -6.53 6.62
C GLN A 56 0.99 -7.95 6.79
N THR A 57 0.13 -8.18 7.79
CA THR A 57 -0.50 -9.48 8.00
C THR A 57 -1.34 -9.90 6.80
N GLY A 58 -2.17 -9.01 6.24
CA GLY A 58 -2.97 -9.27 5.05
C GLY A 58 -2.11 -9.62 3.84
N LEU A 59 -1.05 -8.85 3.59
CA LEU A 59 -0.10 -9.12 2.50
C LEU A 59 0.63 -10.45 2.72
N TYR A 60 1.01 -10.76 3.95
CA TYR A 60 1.63 -12.03 4.29
C TYR A 60 0.67 -13.20 4.03
N LEU A 61 -0.58 -13.11 4.48
CA LEU A 61 -1.58 -14.16 4.26
C LEU A 61 -1.85 -14.37 2.76
N ALA A 62 -1.94 -13.29 1.98
CA ALA A 62 -2.14 -13.36 0.54
C ALA A 62 -0.95 -13.97 -0.22
N SER A 63 0.28 -13.79 0.27
CA SER A 63 1.51 -14.27 -0.41
C SER A 63 2.02 -15.63 0.10
N SER A 64 1.77 -15.97 1.36
CA SER A 64 2.32 -17.17 2.01
C SER A 64 1.44 -18.41 1.86
N ARG A 65 0.12 -18.23 1.73
CA ARG A 65 -0.84 -19.33 1.57
C ARG A 65 -0.90 -19.80 0.13
N ILE A 66 0.22 -20.11 -0.53
CA ILE A 66 0.15 -20.72 -1.86
C ILE A 66 -0.02 -22.22 -1.68
N ASN A 67 -1.07 -22.79 -2.27
CA ASN A 67 -1.29 -24.23 -2.25
C ASN A 67 -0.27 -24.93 -3.17
N LYS A 68 0.89 -25.27 -2.61
CA LYS A 68 2.01 -25.90 -3.34
C LYS A 68 1.68 -27.27 -3.93
N LYS A 69 0.55 -27.89 -3.55
CA LYS A 69 0.11 -29.19 -4.08
C LYS A 69 -0.80 -29.04 -5.30
N ALA A 70 -1.38 -27.86 -5.53
CA ALA A 70 -2.22 -27.58 -6.69
C ALA A 70 -1.35 -27.32 -7.94
N LYS A 71 -1.79 -27.81 -9.09
CA LYS A 71 -1.13 -27.52 -10.37
C LYS A 71 -1.37 -26.05 -10.75
N PRO A 72 -0.36 -25.31 -11.22
CA PRO A 72 -0.54 -23.94 -11.64
C PRO A 72 -1.53 -23.83 -12.80
N ARG A 73 -2.51 -22.93 -12.68
CA ARG A 73 -3.43 -22.63 -13.79
C ARG A 73 -2.82 -21.56 -14.68
N VAL A 74 -2.81 -21.81 -15.99
CA VAL A 74 -2.20 -20.91 -16.98
C VAL A 74 -3.26 -19.94 -17.49
N PHE A 75 -2.94 -18.65 -17.45
CA PHE A 75 -3.78 -17.56 -17.98
C PHE A 75 -2.99 -16.74 -18.99
N ARG A 76 -3.69 -16.18 -19.98
CA ARG A 76 -3.06 -15.30 -20.99
C ARG A 76 -2.75 -13.92 -20.42
N SER A 77 -3.66 -13.34 -19.63
CA SER A 77 -3.53 -12.00 -19.06
C SER A 77 -3.83 -11.96 -17.56
N LYS A 78 -3.39 -10.89 -16.89
CA LYS A 78 -3.79 -10.61 -15.49
C LYS A 78 -5.31 -10.45 -15.35
N GLN A 79 -5.96 -9.86 -16.36
CA GLN A 79 -7.39 -9.65 -16.34
C GLN A 79 -8.17 -10.97 -16.37
N ASP A 80 -7.74 -11.94 -17.17
CA ASP A 80 -8.38 -13.26 -17.24
C ASP A 80 -8.30 -14.00 -15.89
N ALA A 81 -7.13 -13.94 -15.24
CA ALA A 81 -6.94 -14.51 -13.91
C ALA A 81 -7.89 -13.84 -12.89
N MET A 82 -8.00 -12.50 -12.93
CA MET A 82 -8.90 -11.75 -12.04
C MET A 82 -10.38 -12.09 -12.29
N GLN A 83 -10.79 -12.31 -13.54
CA GLN A 83 -12.16 -12.73 -13.84
C GLN A 83 -12.44 -14.16 -13.36
N ALA A 84 -11.49 -15.08 -13.55
CA ALA A 84 -11.61 -16.45 -13.06
C ALA A 84 -11.73 -16.50 -11.53
N TYR A 85 -11.00 -15.62 -10.82
CA TYR A 85 -11.13 -15.45 -9.38
C TYR A 85 -12.53 -14.95 -8.99
N ARG A 86 -13.05 -13.92 -9.68
CA ARG A 86 -14.41 -13.40 -9.41
C ARG A 86 -15.51 -14.42 -9.69
N ARG A 87 -15.30 -15.34 -10.64
CA ARG A 87 -16.23 -16.45 -10.92
C ARG A 87 -16.09 -17.62 -9.94
N GLY A 88 -15.12 -17.58 -9.02
CA GLY A 88 -14.87 -18.63 -8.05
C GLY A 88 -14.18 -19.87 -8.64
N GLU A 89 -13.59 -19.77 -9.84
CA GLU A 89 -12.91 -20.90 -10.47
C GLU A 89 -11.46 -21.10 -9.98
N ILE A 90 -10.92 -20.10 -9.30
CA ILE A 90 -9.61 -20.13 -8.61
C ILE A 90 -9.78 -19.44 -7.27
N GLU A 91 -9.04 -19.89 -6.27
CA GLU A 91 -8.98 -19.30 -4.93
C GLU A 91 -7.73 -18.41 -4.79
N VAL A 92 -7.67 -17.61 -3.72
CA VAL A 92 -6.51 -16.73 -3.43
C VAL A 92 -5.19 -17.51 -3.32
N ASP A 93 -5.25 -18.77 -2.88
CA ASP A 93 -4.10 -19.65 -2.70
C ASP A 93 -3.70 -20.43 -3.96
N THR A 94 -4.51 -20.35 -5.03
CA THR A 94 -4.31 -21.14 -6.23
C THR A 94 -3.10 -20.62 -7.01
N PRO A 95 -2.07 -21.44 -7.27
CA PRO A 95 -0.93 -21.02 -8.07
C PRO A 95 -1.39 -20.69 -9.50
N VAL A 96 -0.97 -19.54 -10.03
CA VAL A 96 -1.28 -19.13 -11.41
C VAL A 96 -0.01 -18.79 -12.17
N HIS A 97 0.01 -19.11 -13.46
CA HIS A 97 1.06 -18.71 -14.39
C HIS A 97 0.45 -17.81 -15.44
N ILE A 98 0.90 -16.57 -15.51
CA ILE A 98 0.41 -15.58 -16.47
C ILE A 98 1.46 -15.44 -17.56
N VAL A 99 1.04 -15.67 -18.81
CA VAL A 99 1.93 -15.78 -19.97
C VAL A 99 2.35 -14.42 -20.53
N GLU A 100 1.72 -13.31 -20.12
CA GLU A 100 1.96 -11.94 -20.64
C GLU A 100 3.44 -11.65 -20.98
N ASP A 101 3.71 -11.53 -22.28
CA ASP A 101 4.93 -10.92 -22.84
C ASP A 101 4.89 -9.42 -22.49
N ASN A 102 5.79 -8.97 -21.62
CA ASN A 102 6.01 -7.54 -21.39
C ASN A 102 6.45 -6.87 -22.70
N THR A 103 5.55 -6.12 -23.33
CA THR A 103 5.93 -4.95 -24.15
C THR A 103 5.87 -3.71 -23.28
#